data_AF-A0AAW2X1J5-F1
#
_entry.id   AF-A0AAW2X1J5-F1
#
_cell.length_a   1.000
_cell.length_b   1.000
_cell.length_c   1.000
_cell.angle_alpha   90.00
_cell.angle_beta   90.00
_cell.angle_gamma   90.00
#
_symmetry.space_group_name_H-M   'P 1'
#
loop_
_entity.id
_entity.type
_entity.pdbx_description
1 polymer ?
#
loop_
_entity_poly.entity_id
_entity_poly.type
_entity_poly.pdbx_seq_one_letter_code
_entity_poly.pdbx_strand_id
1 'polypeptide(L)'
;MAKKIDFERDANKQYPFLDSDVSGIFDDLLNANLIELPEMKRPEEAGKTDDPKYCKYHRLVGHPIHDCFIFKDKVMQLARQGKISLEEDNAHQI
;
A
#
# COMPACT_ATOMS: atom_id res chain seq x y z
N MET A 1 -1.93 -23.43 11.43
CA MET A 1 -1.30 -22.29 12.12
C MET A 1 -1.33 -21.09 11.17
N ALA A 2 -2.11 -20.06 11.47
CA ALA A 2 -2.11 -18.85 10.66
C ALA A 2 -0.72 -18.22 10.81
N LYS A 3 0.07 -18.20 9.73
CA LYS A 3 1.34 -17.48 9.69
C LYS A 3 1.02 -16.02 10.01
N LYS A 4 1.36 -15.59 11.22
CA LYS A 4 1.48 -14.16 11.55
C LYS A 4 2.55 -13.65 10.60
N ILE A 5 2.16 -12.79 9.67
CA ILE A 5 3.11 -12.17 8.77
C ILE A 5 3.74 -11.06 9.61
N ASP A 6 4.75 -11.42 10.39
CA ASP A 6 5.61 -10.47 11.08
C ASP A 6 6.37 -9.71 9.99
N PHE A 7 5.77 -8.62 9.52
CA PHE A 7 6.46 -7.62 8.71
C PHE A 7 7.43 -6.90 9.63
N GLU A 8 8.66 -7.42 9.71
CA GLU A 8 9.78 -6.71 10.34
C GLU A 8 9.85 -5.30 9.74
N ARG A 9 9.53 -4.32 10.58
CA ARG A 9 9.39 -2.91 10.22
C ARG A 9 10.79 -2.35 9.98
N ASP A 10 11.25 -2.38 8.74
CA ASP A 10 12.41 -1.60 8.33
C ASP A 10 11.99 -0.13 8.24
N ALA A 11 11.89 0.52 9.40
CA ALA A 11 11.48 1.92 9.55
C ALA A 11 12.42 2.91 8.85
N ASN A 12 13.51 2.43 8.26
CA ASN A 12 14.50 3.21 7.52
C ASN A 12 14.26 3.23 6.01
N LYS A 13 13.26 2.50 5.49
CA LYS A 13 12.90 2.59 4.07
C LYS A 13 12.18 3.91 3.80
N GLN A 14 12.91 4.87 3.27
CA GLN A 14 12.35 6.09 2.70
C GLN A 14 11.77 5.81 1.31
N TYR A 15 10.55 6.28 1.09
CA TYR A 15 9.87 6.23 -0.19
C TYR A 15 9.74 7.67 -0.73
N PRO A 16 9.85 7.90 -2.05
CA PRO A 16 9.77 9.23 -2.64
C PRO A 16 8.31 9.76 -2.75
N PHE A 17 7.44 9.34 -1.83
CA PHE A 17 6.03 9.74 -1.76
C PHE A 17 5.58 9.77 -0.29
N LEU A 18 4.59 10.60 0.04
CA LEU A 18 4.12 10.74 1.41
C LEU A 18 3.19 9.59 1.81
N ASP A 19 3.13 9.30 3.11
CA ASP A 19 2.22 8.30 3.67
C ASP A 19 0.74 8.64 3.39
N SER A 20 0.41 9.93 3.32
CA SER A 20 -0.91 10.43 2.94
C SER A 20 -1.28 10.08 1.49
N ASP A 21 -0.31 10.07 0.58
CA ASP A 21 -0.52 9.81 -0.84
C ASP A 21 -0.72 8.33 -1.14
N VAL A 22 -0.28 7.45 -0.22
CA VAL A 22 -0.34 5.99 -0.37
C VAL A 22 -1.76 5.50 -0.68
N SER A 23 -2.79 6.10 -0.06
CA SER A 23 -4.17 5.70 -0.39
C SER A 23 -4.56 6.12 -1.80
N GLY A 24 -4.19 7.32 -2.24
CA GLY A 24 -4.47 7.80 -3.59
C GLY A 24 -3.77 6.95 -4.64
N ILE A 25 -2.46 6.71 -4.45
CA ILE A 25 -1.65 5.84 -5.31
C ILE A 25 -2.27 4.44 -5.41
N PHE A 26 -2.77 3.90 -4.29
CA PHE A 26 -3.45 2.60 -4.31
C PHE A 26 -4.70 2.60 -5.18
N ASP A 27 -5.57 3.59 -4.98
CA ASP A 27 -6.82 3.69 -5.72
C ASP A 27 -6.53 3.90 -7.23
N ASP A 28 -5.54 4.71 -7.58
CA ASP A 28 -5.08 4.91 -8.97
C ASP A 28 -4.52 3.64 -9.60
N LEU A 29 -3.62 2.95 -8.90
CA LEU A 29 -3.02 1.70 -9.38
C LEU A 29 -4.06 0.59 -9.56
N LEU A 30 -5.05 0.54 -8.67
CA LEU A 30 -6.13 -0.43 -8.74
C LEU A 30 -7.05 -0.12 -9.93
N ASN A 31 -7.42 1.15 -10.13
CA ASN A 31 -8.20 1.59 -11.28
C ASN A 31 -7.47 1.35 -12.61
N ALA A 32 -6.15 1.54 -12.63
CA ALA A 32 -5.30 1.25 -13.78
C ALA A 32 -5.01 -0.24 -13.99
N ASN A 33 -5.53 -1.13 -13.12
CA ASN A 33 -5.23 -2.57 -13.12
C ASN A 33 -3.73 -2.90 -13.10
N LEU A 34 -2.90 -2.02 -12.51
CA LEU A 34 -1.45 -2.20 -12.38
C LEU A 34 -1.07 -3.03 -11.15
N ILE A 35 -2.00 -3.14 -10.19
CA ILE A 35 -1.89 -4.01 -9.03
C ILE A 35 -3.10 -4.94 -8.97
N GLU A 36 -2.86 -6.15 -8.49
CA GLU A 36 -3.91 -7.11 -8.16
C GLU A 36 -3.96 -7.28 -6.65
N LEU A 37 -5.18 -7.37 -6.12
CA LEU A 37 -5.37 -7.58 -4.69
C LEU A 37 -5.15 -9.05 -4.36
N PRO A 38 -4.33 -9.37 -3.36
CA PRO A 38 -4.15 -10.74 -2.91
C PRO A 38 -5.50 -11.37 -2.52
N GLU A 39 -5.60 -12.68 -2.70
CA GLU A 39 -6.78 -13.43 -2.27
C GLU A 39 -7.07 -13.18 -0.79
N MET A 40 -8.33 -12.87 -0.50
CA MET A 40 -8.79 -12.65 0.86
C MET A 40 -8.70 -13.96 1.64
N LYS A 41 -7.73 -14.05 2.53
CA LYS A 41 -7.48 -15.27 3.33
C LYS A 41 -8.47 -15.45 4.48
N ARG A 42 -9.17 -14.39 4.88
CA ARG A 42 -10.08 -14.40 6.04
C ARG A 42 -11.39 -13.67 5.70
N PRO A 43 -12.40 -14.40 5.22
CA PRO A 43 -13.70 -13.81 4.91
C PRO A 43 -14.42 -13.26 6.15
N GLU A 44 -14.07 -13.74 7.36
CA GLU A 44 -14.58 -13.21 8.63
C GLU A 44 -14.21 -11.73 8.89
N GLU A 45 -13.14 -11.24 8.25
CA GLU A 45 -12.68 -9.85 8.35
C GLU A 45 -13.20 -8.99 7.18
N ALA A 46 -13.92 -9.58 6.23
CA ALA A 46 -14.42 -8.89 5.04
C ALA A 46 -15.35 -7.72 5.36
N GLY A 47 -16.09 -7.80 6.48
CA GLY A 47 -17.00 -6.76 6.94
C GLY A 47 -16.37 -5.71 7.86
N LYS A 48 -15.06 -5.77 8.10
CA LYS A 48 -14.34 -4.84 9.00
C LYS A 48 -13.65 -3.70 8.25
N THR A 49 -14.26 -3.25 7.16
CA THR A 49 -13.73 -2.17 6.32
C THR A 49 -13.69 -0.83 7.05
N ASP A 50 -14.52 -0.66 8.08
CA ASP A 50 -14.59 0.54 8.91
C ASP A 50 -13.52 0.58 10.02
N ASP A 51 -12.74 -0.48 10.20
CA ASP A 51 -11.69 -0.51 11.21
C ASP A 51 -10.53 0.41 10.79
N PRO A 52 -10.04 1.31 11.66
CA PRO A 52 -8.93 2.21 11.32
C PRO A 52 -7.61 1.47 11.02
N LYS A 53 -7.50 0.19 11.42
CA LYS A 53 -6.36 -0.68 11.12
C LYS A 53 -6.63 -1.59 9.92
N TYR A 54 -7.68 -1.35 9.15
CA TYR A 54 -7.97 -2.11 7.95
C TYR A 54 -6.99 -1.73 6.82
N CYS A 55 -6.29 -2.74 6.29
CA CYS A 55 -5.45 -2.57 5.12
C CYS A 55 -6.26 -2.87 3.86
N LYS A 56 -6.54 -1.87 3.02
CA LYS A 56 -7.25 -2.08 1.75
C LYS A 56 -6.51 -3.05 0.80
N TYR A 57 -5.17 -3.03 0.81
CA TYR A 57 -4.35 -3.92 -0.02
C TYR A 57 -4.49 -5.39 0.42
N HIS A 58 -4.33 -5.68 1.71
CA HIS A 58 -4.42 -7.06 2.23
C HIS A 58 -5.86 -7.52 2.49
N ARG A 59 -6.82 -6.60 2.52
CA ARG A 59 -8.22 -6.82 2.90
C ARG A 59 -8.37 -7.48 4.28
N LEU A 60 -7.55 -7.05 5.25
CA LEU A 60 -7.42 -7.60 6.59
C LEU A 60 -7.23 -6.48 7.62
N VAL A 61 -7.62 -6.73 8.87
CA VAL A 61 -7.36 -5.81 10.00
C VAL A 61 -5.99 -6.11 10.58
N GLY A 62 -5.10 -5.11 10.57
CA GLY A 62 -3.78 -5.22 11.18
C GLY A 62 -3.02 -3.89 11.16
N HIS A 63 -2.94 -3.27 9.99
CA HIS A 63 -2.35 -1.95 9.80
C HIS A 63 -3.13 -1.17 8.73
N PRO A 64 -3.20 0.16 8.80
CA PRO A 64 -3.73 0.97 7.71
C PRO A 64 -2.83 0.90 6.47
N ILE A 65 -3.38 1.22 5.30
CA ILE A 65 -2.64 1.10 4.03
C ILE A 65 -1.37 1.97 3.98
N HIS A 66 -1.35 3.12 4.65
CA HIS A 66 -0.17 3.99 4.71
C HIS A 66 1.02 3.34 5.43
N ASP A 67 0.79 2.32 6.27
CA ASP A 67 1.84 1.53 6.92
C ASP A 67 2.16 0.22 6.17
N CYS A 68 1.51 -0.04 5.03
CA CYS A 68 1.67 -1.27 4.27
C CYS A 68 2.97 -1.26 3.44
N PHE A 69 4.07 -1.72 4.03
CA PHE A 69 5.37 -1.80 3.33
C PHE A 69 5.33 -2.64 2.05
N ILE A 70 4.56 -3.72 2.01
CA ILE A 70 4.41 -4.53 0.78
C ILE A 70 3.85 -3.71 -0.36
N PHE A 71 2.84 -2.90 -0.07
CA PHE A 71 2.25 -2.04 -1.07
C PHE A 71 3.25 -0.97 -1.52
N LYS A 72 3.96 -0.32 -0.59
CA LYS A 72 5.00 0.66 -0.93
C LYS A 72 6.14 0.07 -1.76
N ASP A 73 6.61 -1.14 -1.45
CA ASP A 73 7.60 -1.86 -2.25
C ASP A 73 7.05 -2.20 -3.64
N LYS A 74 5.75 -2.52 -3.75
CA LYS A 74 5.09 -2.77 -5.04
C LYS A 74 5.03 -1.51 -5.90
N VAL A 75 4.70 -0.37 -5.31
CA VAL A 75 4.75 0.95 -5.98
C VAL A 75 6.16 1.21 -6.52
N MET A 76 7.19 1.04 -5.69
CA MET A 76 8.59 1.20 -6.12
C MET A 76 8.99 0.21 -7.23
N GLN A 77 8.51 -1.03 -7.18
CA GLN A 77 8.74 -2.00 -8.23
C GLN A 77 8.11 -1.56 -9.56
N LEU A 78 6.88 -1.04 -9.54
CA LEU A 78 6.21 -0.52 -10.75
C LEU A 78 6.93 0.71 -11.31
N ALA A 79 7.42 1.60 -10.44
CA ALA A 79 8.20 2.76 -10.84
C ALA A 79 9.52 2.34 -11.50
N ARG A 80 10.24 1.36 -10.92
CA ARG A 80 11.46 0.79 -11.53
C ARG A 80 11.20 0.08 -12.86
N GLN A 81 9.99 -0.43 -13.06
CA GLN A 81 9.56 -1.02 -14.34
C GLN A 81 9.13 0.05 -15.36
N GLY A 82 9.08 1.32 -14.99
CA GLY A 82 8.55 2.40 -15.84
C GLY A 82 7.05 2.31 -16.10
N LYS A 83 6.31 1.54 -15.28
CA LYS A 83 4.84 1.42 -15.40
C LYS A 83 4.10 2.58 -14.77
N ILE A 84 4.72 3.20 -13.78
CA ILE A 84 4.25 4.43 -13.15
C ILE A 84 5.39 5.43 -13.05
N SER A 85 5.05 6.70 -13.13
CA SER A 85 5.96 7.77 -12.76
C SER A 85 5.59 8.22 -11.35
N LEU A 86 6.52 8.07 -10.42
CA LEU A 86 6.46 8.78 -9.15
C LEU A 86 7.09 10.13 -9.43
N GLU A 87 6.33 11.01 -10.09
CA GLU A 87 6.75 12.40 -10.19
C GLU A 87 6.73 12.92 -8.75
N GLU A 88 7.90 13.20 -8.19
CA GLU A 88 7.96 14.10 -7.04
C GLU A 88 7.31 15.39 -7.53
N ASP A 89 6.11 15.70 -7.03
CA ASP A 89 5.54 17.03 -7.16
C ASP A 89 6.50 17.99 -6.45
N ASN A 90 7.58 18.35 -7.15
CA ASN A 90 8.45 19.46 -6.82
C ASN A 90 7.72 20.74 -7.25
N ALA A 91 6.49 20.89 -6.76
CA ALA A 91 5.67 22.06 -6.96
C ALA A 91 5.91 23.05 -5.81
N HIS A 92 7.09 23.69 -5.86
CA HIS A 92 7.39 25.11 -5.53
C HIS A 92 7.17 25.58 -4.07
N GLN A 93 8.05 26.38 -3.44
CA GLN A 93 8.72 27.63 -3.85
C GLN A 93 10.07 27.79 -3.10
N ILE A 94 11.15 28.24 -3.74
CA ILE A 94 11.66 29.65 -3.77
C ILE A 94 11.67 30.32 -2.40
#